data_AF-A0A7K0E4Y2-F1
#
_entry.id   AF-A0A7K0E4Y2-F1
#
_cell.length_a   1.000
_cell.length_b   1.000
_cell.length_c   1.000
_cell.angle_alpha   90.00
_cell.angle_beta   90.00
_cell.angle_gamma   90.00
#
_symmetry.space_group_name_H-M   'P 1'
#
loop_
_entity.id
_entity.type
_entity.pdbx_description
1 polymer ?
#
loop_
_entity_poly.entity_id
_entity_poly.type
_entity_poly.pdbx_seq_one_letter_code
_entity_poly.pdbx_strand_id
1 'polypeptide(L)'
;MIANKYIKRTDAIAKVKEIKKFYTFLTTSVIGSIFMVGMAVLIFINDEPYAKVPILIFLFTPIVFTVIVYIEYLRVFEKRILFGKNWEERQISKHIAEQKQTTTKYI
;
A
#
# COMPACT_ATOMS: atom_id res chain seq x y z
N MET A 1 24.44 -22.82 0.25
CA MET A 1 24.11 -22.09 -1.01
C MET A 1 22.71 -22.41 -1.55
N ILE A 2 22.27 -23.67 -1.48
CA ILE A 2 20.98 -24.13 -2.01
C ILE A 2 19.77 -23.54 -1.25
N ALA A 3 19.77 -23.55 0.09
CA ALA A 3 18.68 -23.02 0.91
C ALA A 3 18.35 -21.54 0.64
N ASN A 4 19.37 -20.70 0.40
CA ASN A 4 19.21 -19.26 0.12
C ASN A 4 18.47 -19.02 -1.22
N LYS A 5 18.65 -19.88 -2.22
CA LYS A 5 17.96 -19.78 -3.52
C LYS A 5 16.46 -20.09 -3.39
N TYR A 6 16.08 -21.02 -2.52
CA TYR A 6 14.68 -21.36 -2.26
C TYR A 6 13.94 -20.27 -1.47
N ILE A 7 14.60 -19.68 -0.45
CA ILE A 7 14.07 -18.55 0.32
C ILE A 7 13.81 -17.35 -0.60
N LYS A 8 14.79 -16.99 -1.45
CA LYS A 8 14.63 -15.90 -2.42
C LYS A 8 13.50 -16.14 -3.43
N ARG A 9 13.25 -17.40 -3.82
CA ARG A 9 12.17 -17.77 -4.76
C ARG A 9 10.80 -17.69 -4.10
N THR A 10 10.68 -18.12 -2.84
CA THR A 10 9.42 -18.04 -2.08
C THR A 10 9.03 -16.59 -1.80
N ASP A 11 9.99 -15.73 -1.48
CA ASP A 11 9.77 -14.28 -1.34
C ASP A 11 9.28 -13.62 -2.64
N ALA A 12 9.86 -14.01 -3.78
CA ALA A 12 9.45 -13.49 -5.08
C ALA A 12 8.01 -13.91 -5.44
N ILE A 13 7.64 -15.17 -5.17
CA ILE A 13 6.28 -15.68 -5.41
C ILE A 13 5.26 -14.99 -4.51
N ALA A 14 5.59 -14.83 -3.22
CA ALA A 14 4.76 -14.07 -2.29
C ALA A 14 4.54 -12.63 -2.78
N LYS A 15 5.60 -12.01 -3.32
CA LYS A 15 5.50 -10.64 -3.84
C LYS A 15 4.58 -10.53 -5.05
N VAL A 16 4.67 -11.47 -5.98
CA VAL A 16 3.76 -11.52 -7.14
C VAL A 16 2.31 -11.71 -6.70
N LYS A 17 2.06 -12.51 -5.66
CA LYS A 17 0.72 -12.71 -5.11
C LYS A 17 0.14 -11.43 -4.50
N GLU A 18 0.94 -10.66 -3.77
CA GLU A 18 0.54 -9.34 -3.24
C GLU A 18 0.21 -8.35 -4.36
N ILE A 19 1.05 -8.27 -5.38
CA ILE A 19 0.85 -7.38 -6.52
C ILE A 19 -0.44 -7.74 -7.27
N LYS A 20 -0.70 -9.03 -7.51
CA LYS A 20 -1.96 -9.47 -8.12
C LYS A 20 -3.17 -9.06 -7.29
N LYS A 21 -3.11 -9.25 -5.97
CA LYS A 21 -4.18 -8.85 -5.05
C LYS A 21 -4.42 -7.33 -5.08
N PHE A 22 -3.35 -6.54 -5.14
CA PHE A 22 -3.44 -5.09 -5.30
C PHE A 22 -4.16 -4.71 -6.61
N TYR A 23 -3.81 -5.31 -7.74
CA TYR A 23 -4.48 -5.01 -9.01
C TYR A 23 -5.96 -5.38 -9.01
N THR A 24 -6.34 -6.49 -8.36
CA THR A 24 -7.76 -6.82 -8.16
C THR A 24 -8.46 -5.73 -7.34
N PHE A 25 -7.86 -5.32 -6.21
CA PHE A 25 -8.42 -4.27 -5.36
C PHE A 25 -8.52 -2.91 -6.07
N LEU A 26 -7.49 -2.52 -6.81
CA LEU A 26 -7.46 -1.30 -7.64
C LEU A 26 -8.58 -1.34 -8.68
N THR A 27 -8.71 -2.45 -9.41
CA THR A 27 -9.74 -2.60 -10.46
C THR A 27 -11.14 -2.48 -9.88
N THR A 28 -11.42 -3.17 -8.77
CA THR A 28 -12.71 -3.08 -8.08
C THR A 28 -12.98 -1.66 -7.57
N SER A 29 -11.96 -0.98 -7.04
CA SER A 29 -12.08 0.40 -6.55
C SER A 29 -12.37 1.40 -7.68
N VAL A 30 -11.73 1.24 -8.84
CA VAL A 30 -11.98 2.08 -10.03
C VAL A 30 -13.39 1.86 -10.56
N ILE A 31 -13.81 0.60 -10.74
CA ILE A 31 -15.17 0.28 -11.22
C ILE A 31 -16.23 0.81 -10.25
N GLY A 32 -16.04 0.60 -8.94
CA GLY A 32 -16.93 1.13 -7.91
C GLY A 32 -17.00 2.66 -7.92
N SER A 33 -15.86 3.33 -8.13
CA SER A 33 -15.81 4.79 -8.22
C SER A 33 -16.57 5.33 -9.44
N ILE A 34 -16.40 4.70 -10.61
CA ILE A 34 -17.15 5.06 -11.82
C ILE A 34 -18.65 4.90 -11.60
N PHE A 35 -19.06 3.78 -10.99
CA PHE A 35 -20.47 3.55 -10.66
C PHE A 35 -21.04 4.61 -9.71
N MET A 36 -20.30 4.96 -8.64
CA MET A 36 -20.72 5.99 -7.69
C MET A 36 -20.88 7.37 -8.34
N VAL A 37 -19.94 7.75 -9.21
CA VAL A 37 -20.02 9.02 -9.95
C VAL A 37 -21.20 9.01 -10.93
N GLY A 38 -21.41 7.91 -11.65
CA GLY A 38 -22.57 7.76 -12.54
C GLY A 38 -23.90 7.89 -11.80
N MET A 39 -24.01 7.28 -10.62
CA MET A 39 -25.18 7.43 -9.75
C MET A 39 -25.36 8.88 -9.26
N ALA A 40 -24.28 9.56 -8.89
CA ALA A 40 -24.35 10.96 -8.48
C ALA A 40 -24.89 11.86 -9.62
N VAL A 41 -24.46 11.63 -10.86
CA VAL A 41 -24.95 12.36 -12.04
C VAL A 41 -26.43 12.09 -12.29
N LEU A 42 -26.88 10.83 -12.19
CA LEU A 42 -28.29 10.47 -12.37
C LEU A 42 -29.19 11.08 -11.29
N ILE A 43 -28.71 11.15 -10.04
CA ILE A 43 -29.42 11.80 -8.93
C ILE A 43 -29.48 13.32 -9.14
N PHE A 44 -28.42 13.92 -9.69
CA PHE A 44 -28.37 15.37 -9.93
C PHE A 44 -29.29 15.81 -11.08
N ILE A 45 -29.44 14.98 -12.12
CA ILE A 45 -30.24 15.30 -13.31
C ILE A 45 -31.73 15.04 -13.08
N ASN A 46 -32.08 13.98 -12.33
CA ASN A 46 -33.47 13.68 -12.01
C ASN A 46 -33.89 14.43 -10.75
N ASP A 47 -34.73 15.45 -10.89
CA ASP A 47 -35.28 16.32 -9.83
C ASP A 47 -36.31 15.57 -8.93
N GLU A 48 -36.08 14.29 -8.69
CA GLU A 48 -36.98 13.38 -8.00
C GLU A 48 -36.66 13.28 -6.48
N PRO A 49 -37.68 13.04 -5.63
CA PRO A 49 -37.58 12.91 -4.17
C PRO A 49 -36.65 11.78 -3.64
N TYR A 50 -35.93 11.06 -4.51
CA TYR A 50 -34.78 10.21 -4.13
C TYR A 50 -33.59 11.02 -3.56
N ALA A 51 -33.67 12.36 -3.59
CA ALA A 51 -32.80 13.32 -2.92
C ALA A 51 -32.61 13.12 -1.39
N LYS A 52 -33.28 12.13 -0.77
CA LYS A 52 -33.02 11.74 0.62
C LYS A 52 -31.64 11.12 0.82
N VAL A 53 -31.05 10.53 -0.23
CA VAL A 53 -29.68 10.01 -0.12
C VAL A 53 -28.70 11.16 -0.31
N PRO A 54 -27.82 11.46 0.67
CA PRO A 54 -26.90 12.57 0.55
C PRO A 54 -25.97 12.37 -0.64
N ILE A 55 -26.07 13.24 -1.65
CA ILE A 55 -25.22 13.22 -2.85
C ILE A 55 -23.73 13.27 -2.49
N LEU A 56 -23.42 13.87 -1.33
CA LEU A 56 -22.10 13.90 -0.72
C LEU A 56 -21.52 12.49 -0.51
N ILE A 57 -22.31 11.48 -0.16
CA ILE A 57 -21.80 10.11 0.04
C ILE A 57 -21.26 9.56 -1.27
N PHE A 58 -21.98 9.75 -2.38
CA PHE A 58 -21.56 9.28 -3.70
C PHE A 58 -20.33 10.03 -4.23
N LEU A 59 -20.19 11.32 -3.89
CA LEU A 59 -19.04 12.14 -4.28
C LEU A 59 -17.79 11.88 -3.42
N PHE A 60 -17.95 11.70 -2.11
CA PHE A 60 -16.84 11.46 -1.18
C PHE A 60 -16.33 10.02 -1.21
N THR A 61 -17.17 9.04 -1.53
CA THR A 61 -16.78 7.63 -1.57
C THR A 61 -15.59 7.37 -2.51
N PRO A 62 -15.58 7.82 -3.77
CA PRO A 62 -14.42 7.72 -4.66
C PRO A 62 -13.14 8.34 -4.08
N ILE A 63 -13.26 9.47 -3.36
CA ILE A 63 -12.12 10.15 -2.72
C ILE A 63 -11.55 9.26 -1.61
N VAL A 64 -12.39 8.72 -0.74
CA VAL A 64 -11.98 7.80 0.34
C VAL A 64 -11.34 6.54 -0.24
N PHE A 65 -11.95 5.93 -1.26
CA PHE A 65 -11.39 4.76 -1.92
C PHE A 65 -10.04 5.05 -2.57
N THR A 66 -9.84 6.25 -3.13
CA THR A 66 -8.56 6.68 -3.69
C THR A 66 -7.47 6.72 -2.60
N VAL A 67 -7.78 7.25 -1.42
CA VAL A 67 -6.84 7.25 -0.28
C VAL A 67 -6.54 5.83 0.19
N ILE A 68 -7.54 4.96 0.28
CA ILE A 68 -7.35 3.56 0.68
C ILE A 68 -6.47 2.81 -0.34
N VAL A 69 -6.73 2.97 -1.63
CA VAL A 69 -5.91 2.40 -2.71
C VAL A 69 -4.48 2.92 -2.63
N TYR A 70 -4.29 4.21 -2.33
CA TYR A 70 -2.97 4.78 -2.16
C TYR A 70 -2.22 4.16 -0.98
N ILE A 71 -2.89 3.98 0.18
CA ILE A 71 -2.28 3.30 1.33
C ILE A 71 -1.90 1.85 0.99
N GLU A 72 -2.77 1.11 0.32
CA GLU A 72 -2.48 -0.28 -0.09
C GLU A 72 -1.36 -0.33 -1.15
N TYR A 73 -1.26 0.68 -2.03
CA TYR A 73 -0.14 0.84 -2.95
C TYR A 73 1.18 0.99 -2.20
N LEU A 74 1.23 1.89 -1.20
CA LEU A 74 2.43 2.07 -0.38
C LEU A 74 2.79 0.77 0.35
N ARG A 75 1.81 0.06 0.90
CA ARG A 75 2.03 -1.26 1.53
C ARG A 75 2.61 -2.30 0.57
N VAL A 76 2.12 -2.35 -0.67
CA VAL A 76 2.49 -3.38 -1.65
C VAL A 76 3.75 -3.03 -2.42
N PHE A 77 4.01 -1.78 -2.77
CA PHE A 77 5.19 -1.42 -3.58
C PHE A 77 6.31 -0.82 -2.75
N GLU A 78 5.98 -0.10 -1.68
CA GLU A 78 6.97 0.51 -0.80
C GLU A 78 7.23 -0.35 0.43
N LYS A 79 8.11 -1.35 0.30
CA LYS A 79 8.71 -2.06 1.44
C LYS A 79 9.37 -1.12 2.47
N ARG A 80 9.60 0.16 2.13
CA ARG A 80 10.34 1.15 2.92
C ARG A 80 9.46 2.10 3.74
N ILE A 81 8.14 2.16 3.50
CA ILE A 81 7.24 3.07 4.24
C ILE A 81 6.82 2.51 5.60
N LEU A 82 7.03 1.23 5.88
CA LEU A 82 7.03 0.72 7.25
C LEU A 82 8.36 1.10 7.92
N PHE A 83 8.52 2.40 8.16
CA PHE A 83 9.67 3.23 8.59
C PHE A 83 10.72 2.63 9.57
N GLY A 84 10.59 1.40 10.07
CA GLY A 84 11.55 0.76 10.98
C GLY A 84 12.78 0.18 10.27
N LYS A 85 12.63 -0.48 9.13
CA LYS A 85 13.68 -1.39 8.63
C LYS A 85 14.99 -0.68 8.24
N ASN A 86 14.92 0.47 7.56
CA ASN A 86 16.13 1.23 7.20
C ASN A 86 16.75 1.95 8.41
N TRP A 87 15.95 2.31 9.43
CA TRP A 87 16.46 2.88 10.67
C TRP A 87 17.16 1.81 11.50
N GLU A 88 16.57 0.63 11.66
CA GLU A 88 17.18 -0.52 12.33
C GLU A 88 18.48 -0.95 11.64
N GLU A 89 18.49 -1.11 10.31
CA GLU A 89 19.72 -1.44 9.56
C GLU A 89 20.81 -0.37 9.75
N ARG A 90 20.43 0.91 9.85
CA ARG A 90 21.38 1.99 10.17
C ARG A 90 21.90 1.93 11.60
N GLN A 91 21.09 1.59 12.59
CA GLN A 91 21.55 1.52 13.98
C GLN A 91 22.42 0.28 14.23
N ILE A 92 22.04 -0.87 13.66
CA ILE A 92 22.81 -2.12 13.75
C ILE A 92 24.17 -1.95 13.07
N SER A 93 24.21 -1.35 11.88
CA SER A 93 25.48 -1.10 11.18
C SER A 93 26.41 -0.14 11.94
N LYS A 94 25.86 0.86 12.63
CA LYS A 94 26.65 1.75 13.52
C LYS A 94 27.27 0.98 14.68
N HIS A 95 26.49 0.20 15.43
CA HIS A 95 27.01 -0.59 16.55
C HIS A 95 28.07 -1.60 16.12
N ILE A 96 27.91 -2.25 14.96
CA ILE A 96 28.91 -3.17 14.41
C ILE A 96 30.21 -2.43 14.04
N ALA A 97 30.11 -1.22 13.47
CA ALA A 97 31.27 -0.41 13.12
C ALA A 97 32.03 0.08 14.37
N GLU A 98 31.30 0.50 15.40
CA GLU A 98 31.87 0.93 16.70
C GLU A 98 32.60 -0.23 17.40
N GLN A 99 32.02 -1.43 17.42
CA GLN A 99 32.67 -2.62 17.98
C GLN A 99 33.95 -3.03 17.25
N LYS A 100 34.00 -2.85 15.92
CA LYS A 100 35.21 -3.11 15.15
C LYS A 100 36.32 -2.13 15.50
N GLN A 101 36.00 -0.85 15.65
CA GLN A 101 37.00 0.17 16.02
C GLN A 101 37.56 -0.03 17.43
N THR A 102 36.72 -0.44 18.40
CA THR A 102 37.20 -0.72 19.76
C THR A 102 38.11 -1.93 19.80
N THR A 103 37.79 -3.00 19.06
CA THR A 103 38.59 -4.23 19.06
C THR A 103 39.98 -4.02 18.44
N THR A 104 40.09 -3.19 17.39
CA THR A 104 41.38 -2.84 16.78
C THR A 104 42.22 -1.86 17.62
N LYS A 105 41.64 -1.20 18.62
CA LYS A 105 42.39 -0.28 19.51
C LYS A 105 43.07 -0.98 20.69
N TYR A 106 42.68 -2.23 20.99
CA TYR A 106 43.20 -3.03 22.10
C TYR A 106 43.99 -4.29 21.63
N ILE A 107 44.25 -4.40 20.32
CA ILE A 107 45.19 -5.35 19.70
C ILE A 107 46.32 -4.52 19.11
#